data_AF-A0A8W8MGA9-F1
#
_entry.id   AF-A0A8W8MGA9-F1
#
_cell.length_a   1.000
_cell.length_b   1.000
_cell.length_c   1.000
_cell.angle_alpha   90.00
_cell.angle_beta   90.00
_cell.angle_gamma   90.00
#
_symmetry.space_group_name_H-M   'P 1'
#
loop_
_entity.id
_entity.type
_entity.pdbx_description
1 polymer ?
#
loop_
_entity_poly.entity_id
_entity_poly.type
_entity_poly.pdbx_seq_one_letter_code
_entity_poly.pdbx_strand_id
1 'polypeptide(L)'
;MDKQKRKPNWSTDELEALAQGVSANIKTIRGKFSPGLTNSQKTQCWQQIAERVNSVNISEITRDVVDCKKKWQDISSATKKKEAARLKEMRGTGGGPAPVEDIKTWERLILGTLSKCSVEGVEGGVDTLECN
;
A
#
# COMPACT_ATOMS: atom_id res chain seq x y z
N MET A 1 7.79 29.95 16.03
CA MET A 1 6.39 30.00 15.60
C MET A 1 6.06 28.77 14.77
N ASP A 2 4.77 28.46 14.66
CA ASP A 2 4.15 27.47 13.76
C ASP A 2 4.42 25.99 14.05
N LYS A 3 3.89 25.54 15.20
CA LYS A 3 3.62 24.12 15.43
C LYS A 3 2.56 23.67 14.43
N GLN A 4 2.99 23.28 13.22
CA GLN A 4 2.11 22.63 12.24
C GLN A 4 1.35 21.52 12.97
N LYS A 5 0.04 21.70 13.11
CA LYS A 5 -0.86 20.73 13.75
C LYS A 5 -0.93 19.54 12.80
N ARG A 6 0.07 18.65 12.90
CA ARG A 6 0.17 17.43 12.09
C ARG A 6 -1.08 16.61 12.41
N LYS A 7 -1.81 16.19 11.38
CA LYS A 7 -2.86 15.18 11.56
C LYS A 7 -2.21 14.00 12.31
N PRO A 8 -2.85 13.42 13.34
CA PRO A 8 -2.36 12.24 14.03
C PRO A 8 -1.86 11.18 13.04
N ASN A 9 -0.74 10.56 13.41
CA ASN A 9 -0.19 9.44 12.68
C ASN A 9 -1.26 8.36 12.55
N TRP A 10 -1.29 7.69 11.40
CA TRP A 10 -2.13 6.51 11.21
C TRP A 10 -1.73 5.45 12.24
N SER A 11 -2.71 4.96 12.98
CA SER A 11 -2.57 3.91 13.97
C SER A 11 -2.35 2.57 13.28
N THR A 12 -1.72 1.61 13.99
CA THR A 12 -1.53 0.25 13.48
C THR A 12 -2.84 -0.39 13.04
N ASP A 13 -3.93 -0.14 13.76
CA ASP A 13 -5.26 -0.64 13.44
C ASP A 13 -5.81 -0.06 12.13
N GLU A 14 -5.70 1.26 11.93
CA GLU A 14 -6.07 1.92 10.67
C GLU A 14 -5.28 1.35 9.47
N LEU A 15 -3.98 1.09 9.66
CA LEU A 15 -3.12 0.49 8.63
C LEU A 15 -3.50 -0.96 8.33
N GLU A 16 -3.86 -1.73 9.35
CA GLU A 16 -4.29 -3.11 9.19
C GLU A 16 -5.65 -3.20 8.50
N ALA A 17 -6.62 -2.38 8.90
CA ALA A 17 -7.92 -2.29 8.23
C ALA A 17 -7.78 -1.87 6.75
N LEU A 18 -6.91 -0.90 6.47
CA LEU A 18 -6.58 -0.48 5.10
C LEU A 18 -5.95 -1.64 4.32
N ALA A 19 -4.95 -2.32 4.89
CA ALA A 19 -4.26 -3.42 4.23
C ALA A 19 -5.19 -4.61 3.96
N GLN A 20 -6.02 -5.00 4.93
CA GLN A 20 -7.01 -6.06 4.76
C GLN A 20 -8.07 -5.69 3.72
N GLY A 21 -8.62 -4.48 3.78
CA GLY A 21 -9.64 -4.01 2.85
C GLY A 21 -9.13 -3.99 1.41
N VAL A 22 -7.91 -3.49 1.21
CA VAL A 22 -7.26 -3.51 -0.11
C VAL A 22 -6.89 -4.94 -0.52
N SER A 23 -6.42 -5.79 0.38
CA SER A 23 -6.10 -7.20 0.08
C SER A 23 -7.30 -7.97 -0.46
N ALA A 24 -8.45 -7.82 0.18
CA ALA A 24 -9.70 -8.46 -0.24
C ALA A 24 -10.17 -7.95 -1.61
N ASN A 25 -9.95 -6.67 -1.90
CA ASN A 25 -10.43 -6.00 -3.11
C ASN A 25 -9.32 -5.71 -4.13
N ILE A 26 -8.13 -6.31 -4.01
CA ILE A 26 -6.96 -5.93 -4.81
C ILE A 26 -7.19 -6.17 -6.30
N LYS A 27 -7.93 -7.23 -6.63
CA LYS A 27 -8.34 -7.57 -8.01
C LYS A 27 -9.22 -6.48 -8.61
N THR A 28 -10.11 -5.89 -7.83
CA THR A 28 -10.99 -4.80 -8.25
C THR A 28 -10.21 -3.49 -8.34
N ILE A 29 -9.31 -3.22 -7.39
CA ILE A 29 -8.53 -1.98 -7.30
C ILE A 29 -7.47 -1.92 -8.41
N ARG A 30 -6.66 -2.97 -8.57
CA ARG A 30 -5.61 -3.07 -9.60
C ARG A 30 -6.06 -3.72 -10.90
N GLY A 31 -7.25 -4.30 -10.96
CA GLY A 31 -7.78 -4.92 -12.18
C GLY A 31 -7.84 -3.94 -13.35
N LYS A 32 -7.61 -4.46 -14.55
CA LYS A 32 -7.71 -3.71 -15.79
C LYS A 32 -9.14 -3.19 -15.99
N PHE A 33 -9.27 -1.97 -16.49
CA PHE A 33 -10.58 -1.43 -16.86
C PHE A 33 -11.23 -2.38 -17.87
N SER A 34 -12.44 -2.80 -17.52
CA SER A 34 -13.28 -3.67 -18.32
C SER A 34 -14.70 -3.10 -18.27
N PRO A 35 -15.59 -3.44 -19.21
CA PRO A 35 -16.97 -2.97 -19.18
C PRO A 35 -17.69 -3.33 -17.86
N GLY A 36 -17.22 -4.35 -17.14
CA GLY A 36 -17.67 -4.72 -15.79
C GLY A 36 -16.88 -4.12 -14.63
N LEU A 37 -15.83 -3.32 -14.85
CA LEU A 37 -14.99 -2.69 -13.82
C LEU A 37 -14.69 -1.23 -14.19
N THR A 38 -15.55 -0.34 -13.74
CA THR A 38 -15.45 1.11 -14.00
C THR A 38 -14.73 1.87 -12.88
N ASN A 39 -14.33 3.11 -13.15
CA ASN A 39 -13.78 4.02 -12.13
C ASN A 39 -14.73 4.21 -10.94
N SER A 40 -16.03 4.20 -11.18
CA SER A 40 -17.06 4.30 -10.13
C SER A 40 -17.02 3.08 -9.20
N GLN A 41 -16.88 1.86 -9.74
CA GLN A 41 -16.76 0.65 -8.92
C GLN A 41 -15.46 0.65 -8.10
N LYS A 42 -14.34 1.06 -8.69
CA LYS A 42 -13.08 1.23 -7.93
C LYS A 42 -13.27 2.24 -6.80
N THR A 43 -13.92 3.36 -7.07
CA THR A 43 -14.19 4.39 -6.05
C THR A 43 -15.11 3.87 -4.95
N GLN A 44 -16.16 3.12 -5.28
CA GLN A 44 -17.04 2.48 -4.31
C GLN A 44 -16.29 1.48 -3.42
N CYS A 45 -15.41 0.65 -4.00
CA CYS A 45 -14.54 -0.23 -3.21
C CYS A 45 -13.66 0.56 -2.25
N TRP A 46 -13.04 1.65 -2.71
CA TRP A 46 -12.25 2.52 -1.83
C TRP A 46 -13.09 3.20 -0.75
N GLN A 47 -14.34 3.53 -1.04
CA GLN A 47 -15.26 4.11 -0.07
C GLN A 47 -15.56 3.11 1.05
N GLN A 48 -15.88 1.86 0.72
CA GLN A 48 -16.07 0.82 1.74
C GLN A 48 -14.82 0.59 2.59
N ILE A 49 -13.63 0.65 1.98
CA ILE A 49 -12.36 0.55 2.71
C ILE A 49 -12.20 1.75 3.65
N ALA A 50 -12.49 2.97 3.18
CA ALA A 50 -12.42 4.18 3.99
C ALA A 50 -13.42 4.14 5.16
N GLU A 51 -14.64 3.65 4.94
CA GLU A 51 -15.64 3.44 5.99
C GLU A 51 -15.13 2.46 7.05
N ARG A 52 -14.52 1.34 6.63
CA ARG A 52 -13.93 0.36 7.55
C ARG A 52 -12.78 0.96 8.35
N VAL A 53 -11.90 1.72 7.72
CA VAL A 53 -10.81 2.44 8.37
C VAL A 53 -11.39 3.45 9.38
N ASN A 54 -12.40 4.22 8.99
CA ASN A 54 -13.05 5.20 9.87
C ASN A 54 -13.76 4.51 11.05
N SER A 55 -14.30 3.30 10.87
CA SER A 55 -14.93 2.53 11.95
C SER A 55 -13.94 2.06 13.01
N VAL A 56 -12.69 1.81 12.64
CA VAL A 56 -11.63 1.44 13.60
C VAL A 56 -10.80 2.65 14.05
N ASN A 57 -11.07 3.81 13.44
CA ASN A 57 -10.35 5.03 13.75
C ASN A 57 -10.80 5.57 15.10
N ILE A 58 -9.86 5.58 16.04
CA ILE A 58 -10.06 6.10 17.40
C ILE A 58 -9.94 7.64 17.41
N SER A 59 -9.43 8.23 16.32
CA SER A 59 -9.30 9.67 16.16
C SER A 59 -10.56 10.29 15.56
N GLU A 60 -10.95 11.48 16.03
CA GLU A 60 -12.07 12.28 15.49
C GLU A 60 -11.85 12.76 14.03
N ILE A 61 -10.75 12.37 13.39
CA ILE A 61 -10.43 12.75 12.01
C ILE A 61 -10.95 11.69 11.05
N THR A 62 -11.93 12.06 10.23
CA THR A 62 -12.36 11.21 9.11
C THR A 62 -11.27 11.15 8.03
N ARG A 63 -10.97 9.93 7.57
CA ARG A 63 -10.11 9.67 6.42
C ARG A 63 -10.99 9.54 5.19
N ASP A 64 -10.73 10.36 4.18
CA ASP A 64 -11.42 10.25 2.90
C ASP A 64 -10.79 9.14 2.04
N VAL A 65 -11.51 8.72 1.00
CA VAL A 65 -11.01 7.83 -0.06
C VAL A 65 -9.66 8.30 -0.61
N VAL A 66 -9.49 9.61 -0.81
CA VAL A 66 -8.23 10.18 -1.33
C VAL A 66 -7.08 9.97 -0.34
N ASP A 67 -7.31 10.16 0.96
CA ASP A 67 -6.31 9.90 2.01
C ASP A 67 -5.94 8.41 2.05
N CYS A 68 -6.93 7.51 1.99
CA CYS A 68 -6.72 6.06 1.99
C CYS A 68 -5.89 5.61 0.79
N LYS A 69 -6.20 6.12 -0.42
CA LYS A 69 -5.44 5.84 -1.65
C LYS A 69 -3.99 6.30 -1.54
N LYS A 70 -3.76 7.54 -1.09
CA LYS A 70 -2.42 8.09 -0.87
C LYS A 70 -1.65 7.27 0.16
N LYS A 71 -2.31 6.92 1.28
CA LYS A 71 -1.67 6.16 2.34
C LYS A 71 -1.31 4.75 1.88
N TRP A 72 -2.19 4.09 1.14
CA TRP A 72 -1.90 2.79 0.54
C TRP A 72 -0.67 2.84 -0.38
N GLN A 73 -0.55 3.86 -1.24
CA GLN A 73 0.63 4.02 -2.11
C GLN A 73 1.93 4.19 -1.31
N ASP A 74 1.89 5.02 -0.27
CA ASP A 74 3.01 5.27 0.64
C ASP A 74 3.47 3.98 1.34
N ILE A 75 2.54 3.31 2.04
CA ILE A 75 2.87 2.10 2.81
C ILE A 75 3.25 0.93 1.92
N SER A 76 2.59 0.75 0.77
CA SER A 76 2.91 -0.34 -0.16
C SER A 76 4.28 -0.17 -0.80
N SER A 77 4.69 1.06 -1.08
CA SER A 77 6.02 1.37 -1.60
C SER A 77 7.09 1.20 -0.54
N ALA A 78 6.84 1.71 0.68
CA ALA A 78 7.75 1.54 1.81
C ALA A 78 7.96 0.05 2.16
N THR A 79 6.89 -0.73 2.25
CA THR A 79 6.93 -2.17 2.52
C THR A 79 7.65 -2.93 1.40
N LYS A 80 7.42 -2.59 0.12
CA LYS A 80 8.18 -3.17 -1.01
C LYS A 80 9.67 -2.86 -0.93
N LYS A 81 10.03 -1.61 -0.63
CA LYS A 81 11.43 -1.19 -0.50
C LYS A 81 12.12 -1.94 0.65
N LYS A 82 11.43 -2.10 1.78
CA LYS A 82 11.91 -2.86 2.94
C LYS A 82 12.14 -4.33 2.58
N GLU A 83 11.17 -4.97 1.92
CA GLU A 83 11.33 -6.37 1.49
C GLU A 83 12.42 -6.54 0.41
N ALA A 84 12.53 -5.61 -0.54
CA ALA A 84 13.59 -5.62 -1.54
C ALA A 84 14.98 -5.48 -0.92
N ALA A 85 15.14 -4.60 0.10
CA ALA A 85 16.37 -4.49 0.87
C ALA A 85 16.69 -5.82 1.58
N ARG A 86 15.70 -6.41 2.27
CA ARG A 86 15.83 -7.72 2.93
C ARG A 86 16.27 -8.83 1.96
N LEU A 87 15.66 -8.91 0.79
CA LEU A 87 16.00 -9.89 -0.25
C LEU A 87 17.40 -9.64 -0.83
N LYS A 88 17.78 -8.37 -1.01
CA LYS A 88 19.12 -7.99 -1.50
C LYS A 88 20.20 -8.37 -0.49
N GLU A 89 19.98 -8.11 0.79
CA GLU A 89 20.88 -8.56 1.87
C GLU A 89 20.95 -10.09 1.94
N MET A 90 19.82 -10.78 1.78
CA MET A 90 19.77 -12.24 1.78
C MET A 90 20.46 -12.86 0.55
N ARG A 91 20.45 -12.19 -0.61
CA ARG A 91 21.11 -12.66 -1.85
C ARG A 91 22.56 -12.20 -1.97
N GLY A 92 22.94 -11.13 -1.28
CA GLY A 92 24.29 -10.56 -1.30
C GLY A 92 24.87 -10.52 0.10
N THR A 93 25.48 -11.60 0.54
CA THR A 93 26.57 -11.73 1.54
C THR A 93 26.58 -13.19 2.04
N GLY A 94 27.71 -13.90 2.18
CA GLY A 94 29.06 -13.38 2.30
C GLY A 94 29.23 -12.54 3.56
N GLY A 95 28.68 -12.98 4.70
CA GLY A 95 29.00 -12.47 6.04
C GLY A 95 28.25 -11.21 6.50
N GLY A 96 27.00 -11.36 6.95
CA GLY A 96 26.34 -10.38 7.83
C GLY A 96 24.90 -10.79 8.16
N PRO A 97 24.47 -10.76 9.43
CA PRO A 97 23.08 -11.11 9.78
C PRO A 97 22.13 -10.06 9.21
N ALA A 98 21.14 -10.50 8.43
CA ALA A 98 20.06 -9.63 7.97
C ALA A 98 19.37 -8.97 9.17
N PRO A 99 19.06 -7.66 9.13
CA PRO A 99 18.28 -7.04 10.17
C PRO A 99 16.91 -7.76 10.25
N VAL A 100 16.68 -8.44 11.36
CA VAL A 100 15.37 -8.98 11.75
C VAL A 100 14.51 -7.80 12.17
N GLU A 101 14.18 -6.93 11.22
CA GLU A 101 13.09 -6.00 11.47
C GLU A 101 11.80 -6.83 11.43
N ASP A 102 11.16 -6.97 12.58
CA ASP A 102 9.86 -7.61 12.73
C ASP A 102 8.86 -7.04 11.71
N ILE A 103 8.67 -7.77 10.60
CA ILE A 103 7.68 -7.39 9.58
C ILE A 103 6.32 -7.39 10.27
N LYS A 104 5.71 -6.21 10.39
CA LYS A 104 4.44 -6.03 11.07
C LYS A 104 3.34 -6.80 10.33
N THR A 105 2.28 -7.15 11.04
CA THR A 105 1.15 -7.92 10.49
C THR A 105 0.58 -7.28 9.21
N TRP A 106 0.34 -5.97 9.24
CA TRP A 106 -0.14 -5.21 8.07
C TRP A 106 0.88 -5.13 6.92
N GLU A 107 2.19 -5.12 7.21
CA GLU A 107 3.24 -5.17 6.18
C GLU A 107 3.24 -6.53 5.47
N ARG A 108 3.09 -7.64 6.22
CA ARG A 108 2.97 -8.99 5.62
C ARG A 108 1.73 -9.10 4.72
N LEU A 109 0.62 -8.52 5.16
CA LEU A 109 -0.62 -8.47 4.36
C LEU A 109 -0.39 -7.71 3.05
N ILE A 110 0.29 -6.56 3.10
CA ILE A 110 0.65 -5.79 1.90
C ILE A 110 1.53 -6.62 0.96
N LEU A 111 2.60 -7.25 1.47
CA LEU A 111 3.49 -8.08 0.66
C LEU A 111 2.72 -9.22 -0.02
N GLY A 112 1.89 -9.94 0.74
CA GLY A 112 1.04 -11.00 0.18
C GLY A 112 0.03 -10.47 -0.85
N THR A 113 -0.52 -9.28 -0.64
CA THR A 113 -1.46 -8.63 -1.56
C THR A 113 -0.80 -8.25 -2.88
N LEU A 114 0.40 -7.69 -2.81
CA LEU A 114 1.16 -7.28 -3.99
C LEU A 114 1.66 -8.50 -4.77
N SER A 115 2.13 -9.54 -4.08
CA SER A 115 2.52 -10.81 -4.69
C SER A 115 1.36 -11.46 -5.45
N LYS A 116 0.14 -11.49 -4.88
CA LYS A 116 -1.07 -12.03 -5.54
C LYS A 116 -1.47 -11.29 -6.82
N CYS A 117 -1.05 -10.04 -7.01
CA CYS A 117 -1.35 -9.24 -8.19
C CYS A 117 -0.16 -9.14 -9.17
N SER A 118 1.02 -9.65 -8.78
CA SER A 118 2.26 -9.61 -9.57
C SER A 118 2.35 -10.77 -10.58
N VAL A 119 1.21 -11.20 -11.14
CA VAL A 119 1.15 -12.17 -12.25
C VAL A 119 0.81 -11.52 -13.60
N GLU A 120 0.72 -10.19 -13.65
CA GLU A 120 0.72 -9.43 -14.91
C GLU A 120 2.05 -8.66 -14.97
N GLY A 121 2.81 -8.92 -16.03
CA GLY A 121 4.22 -8.59 -16.18
C GLY A 121 4.56 -7.12 -15.92
N VAL A 122 5.74 -6.90 -15.35
CA VAL A 122 6.42 -5.61 -15.47
C VAL A 122 6.91 -5.49 -16.92
N GLU A 123 6.06 -5.01 -17.81
CA GLU A 123 6.49 -4.54 -19.12
C GLU A 123 6.94 -3.08 -18.98
N GLY A 124 8.24 -2.87 -19.20
CA GLY A 124 8.83 -1.61 -19.66
C GLY A 124 8.78 -0.44 -18.68
N GLY A 125 9.85 -0.26 -17.90
CA GLY A 125 10.31 1.09 -17.61
C GLY A 125 10.67 1.75 -18.93
N VAL A 126 9.85 2.69 -19.39
CA VAL A 126 10.24 3.57 -20.50
C VAL A 126 11.09 4.68 -19.90
N ASP A 127 12.40 4.59 -20.10
CA ASP A 127 13.30 5.72 -19.95
C ASP A 127 12.92 6.75 -21.02
N THR A 128 12.09 7.71 -20.64
CA THR A 128 11.93 8.94 -21.43
C THR A 128 13.20 9.76 -21.24
N LEU A 129 14.11 9.68 -22.22
CA LEU A 129 15.03 10.76 -22.53
C LEU A 129 14.82 11.09 -24.02
N GLU A 130 13.89 12.01 -24.27
CA GLU A 130 13.98 12.87 -25.45
C GLU A 130 15.29 13.66 -25.35
N CYS A 131 16.16 13.51 -26.34
CA CYS A 131 17.23 14.45 -26.61
C CYS A 131 17.16 14.83 -28.08
N ASN A 132 16.50 15.99 -28.29
CA ASN A 132 16.65 17.00 -29.34
C ASN A 132 16.23 16.69 -30.79
#